data_AF-A0A7C3GQ73-F1
#
_entry.id   AF-A0A7C3GQ73-F1
#
_cell.length_a   1.000
_cell.length_b   1.000
_cell.length_c   1.000
_cell.angle_alpha   90.00
_cell.angle_beta   90.00
_cell.angle_gamma   90.00
#
_symmetry.space_group_name_H-M   'P 1'
#
loop_
_entity.id
_entity.type
_entity.pdbx_description
1 polymer ?
#
loop_
_entity_poly.entity_id
_entity_poly.type
_entity_poly.pdbx_seq_one_letter_code
_entity_poly.pdbx_strand_id
1 'polypeptide(L)'
;KLPEHQRPLAQRIGLLGALGLRIGLLFGLVWLTRLTTPIFTVSGFSFSWRDLILLSGGLYLIWKATMEIHEEAEGGEEGPGEAKAAGFFGVIVTIMVLDMVFALDSIITAVAMTRFLPVMILANVVAIVVMMVFAGPVSRFIERHITIKLLALSFILLIGAVLVADGLHFHIPRGYIYFAILFSLFVEAINSWVRRKRERKVRQP
;
A
#
# COMPACT_ATOMS: atom_id res chain seq x y z
N LYS A 1 15.30 7.36 -3.76
CA LYS A 1 14.41 8.54 -3.76
C LYS A 1 14.60 9.33 -5.07
N LEU A 2 13.53 9.80 -5.74
CA LEU A 2 13.63 10.64 -6.95
C LEU A 2 13.90 12.13 -6.59
N PRO A 3 14.53 12.92 -7.48
CA PRO A 3 14.61 14.38 -7.33
C PRO A 3 13.21 15.00 -7.15
N GLU A 4 13.07 15.98 -6.25
CA GLU A 4 11.75 16.52 -5.85
C GLU A 4 10.90 17.01 -7.02
N HIS A 5 11.52 17.53 -8.07
CA HIS A 5 10.83 17.98 -9.28
C HIS A 5 10.22 16.84 -10.13
N GLN A 6 10.75 15.61 -10.03
CA GLN A 6 10.28 14.46 -10.82
C GLN A 6 9.31 13.55 -10.08
N ARG A 7 9.26 13.63 -8.74
CA ARG A 7 8.35 12.83 -7.89
C ARG A 7 6.88 12.92 -8.32
N PRO A 8 6.27 14.12 -8.48
CA PRO A 8 4.84 14.20 -8.81
C PRO A 8 4.53 13.64 -10.21
N LEU A 9 5.47 13.76 -11.15
CA LEU A 9 5.30 13.23 -12.51
C LEU A 9 5.40 11.69 -12.51
N ALA A 10 6.41 11.14 -11.84
CA ALA A 10 6.58 9.69 -11.68
C ALA A 10 5.38 9.06 -10.98
N GLN A 11 4.85 9.71 -9.93
CA GLN A 11 3.65 9.27 -9.23
C GLN A 11 2.42 9.27 -10.15
N ARG A 12 2.18 10.35 -10.90
CA ARG A 12 1.02 10.42 -11.82
C ARG A 12 1.10 9.36 -12.91
N ILE A 13 2.27 9.19 -13.54
CA ILE A 13 2.47 8.19 -14.60
C ILE A 13 2.35 6.78 -14.03
N GLY A 14 2.94 6.53 -12.85
CA GLY A 14 2.80 5.26 -12.15
C GLY A 14 1.35 4.94 -11.79
N LEU A 15 0.60 5.91 -11.26
CA LEU A 15 -0.82 5.75 -10.91
C LEU A 15 -1.71 5.55 -12.15
N LEU A 16 -1.42 6.23 -13.26
CA LEU A 16 -2.13 6.02 -14.53
C LEU A 16 -1.83 4.65 -15.13
N GLY A 17 -0.57 4.21 -15.10
CA GLY A 17 -0.17 2.86 -15.53
C GLY A 17 -0.81 1.78 -14.67
N ALA A 18 -0.83 1.99 -13.35
CA ALA A 18 -1.51 1.16 -12.37
C ALA A 18 -3.02 1.05 -12.64
N LEU A 19 -3.70 2.15 -12.96
CA LEU A 19 -5.10 2.13 -13.38
C LEU A 19 -5.33 1.24 -14.60
N GLY A 20 -4.50 1.41 -15.64
CA GLY A 20 -4.58 0.58 -16.85
C GLY A 20 -4.41 -0.90 -16.53
N LEU A 21 -3.44 -1.24 -15.68
CA LEU A 21 -3.22 -2.60 -15.19
C LEU A 21 -4.45 -3.14 -14.44
N ARG A 22 -5.01 -2.36 -13.51
CA ARG A 22 -6.15 -2.75 -12.68
C ARG A 22 -7.40 -3.01 -13.50
N ILE A 23 -7.67 -2.14 -14.48
CA ILE A 23 -8.77 -2.33 -15.43
C ILE A 23 -8.52 -3.57 -16.30
N GLY A 24 -7.30 -3.76 -16.78
CA GLY A 24 -6.91 -4.95 -17.54
C GLY A 24 -7.11 -6.25 -16.76
N LEU A 25 -6.73 -6.29 -15.48
CA LEU A 25 -6.95 -7.42 -14.58
C LEU A 25 -8.45 -7.70 -14.35
N LEU A 26 -9.28 -6.66 -14.24
CA LEU A 26 -10.74 -6.78 -14.11
C LEU A 26 -11.40 -7.33 -15.38
N PHE A 27 -11.01 -6.86 -16.56
CA PHE A 27 -11.50 -7.44 -17.82
C PHE A 27 -10.99 -8.87 -18.02
N GLY A 28 -9.77 -9.15 -17.53
CA GLY A 28 -9.15 -10.47 -17.44
C GLY A 28 -9.72 -11.36 -16.33
N LEU A 29 -10.98 -11.22 -15.93
CA LEU A 29 -11.63 -12.06 -14.91
C LEU A 29 -11.48 -13.57 -15.18
N VAL A 30 -11.54 -13.98 -16.44
CA VAL A 30 -11.30 -15.38 -16.86
C VAL A 30 -9.85 -15.81 -16.63
N TRP A 31 -8.91 -14.87 -16.68
CA TRP A 31 -7.51 -15.10 -16.36
C TRP A 31 -7.28 -15.13 -14.84
N LEU A 32 -8.03 -14.31 -14.08
CA LEU A 32 -8.00 -14.30 -12.63
C LEU A 32 -8.39 -15.67 -12.03
N THR A 33 -9.38 -16.35 -12.61
CA THR A 33 -9.74 -17.71 -12.14
C THR A 33 -8.60 -18.71 -12.34
N ARG A 34 -7.81 -18.58 -13.42
CA ARG A 34 -6.56 -19.35 -13.62
C ARG A 34 -5.45 -18.96 -12.66
N LEU A 35 -5.40 -17.72 -12.18
CA LEU A 35 -4.45 -17.34 -11.13
C LEU A 35 -4.77 -18.01 -9.80
N THR A 36 -6.04 -18.35 -9.56
CA THR A 36 -6.46 -19.07 -8.34
C THR A 36 -6.39 -20.59 -8.44
N THR A 37 -6.17 -21.17 -9.63
CA THR A 37 -6.03 -22.62 -9.76
C THR A 37 -4.71 -23.09 -9.14
N PRO A 38 -4.72 -24.21 -8.39
CA PRO A 38 -3.52 -24.73 -7.76
C PRO A 38 -2.54 -25.24 -8.80
N ILE A 39 -1.29 -24.76 -8.72
CA ILE A 39 -0.19 -25.13 -9.62
C ILE A 39 0.69 -26.23 -9.03
N PHE A 40 0.85 -26.27 -7.71
CA PHE A 40 1.57 -27.33 -7.02
C PHE A 40 1.06 -27.48 -5.58
N THR A 41 1.25 -28.66 -5.00
CA THR A 41 0.86 -28.96 -3.62
C THR A 41 2.09 -29.33 -2.79
N VAL A 42 2.30 -28.65 -1.67
CA VAL A 42 3.37 -29.00 -0.71
C VAL A 42 2.73 -29.24 0.66
N SER A 43 2.98 -30.40 1.26
CA SER A 43 2.56 -30.72 2.63
C SER A 43 1.05 -30.47 2.90
N GLY A 44 0.19 -30.73 1.92
CA GLY A 44 -1.26 -30.52 2.03
C GLY A 44 -1.77 -29.12 1.67
N PHE A 45 -0.87 -28.16 1.39
CA PHE A 45 -1.23 -26.81 0.92
C PHE A 45 -1.13 -26.72 -0.59
N SER A 46 -2.18 -26.22 -1.25
CA SER A 46 -2.25 -26.05 -2.70
C SER A 46 -1.93 -24.61 -3.11
N PHE A 47 -0.73 -24.36 -3.61
CA PHE A 47 -0.33 -23.02 -4.00
C PHE A 47 -0.81 -22.69 -5.40
N SER A 48 -1.38 -21.50 -5.57
CA SER A 48 -1.78 -20.93 -6.84
C SER A 48 -0.87 -19.77 -7.25
N TRP A 49 -0.94 -19.30 -8.50
CA TRP A 49 -0.19 -18.11 -8.93
C TRP A 49 -0.56 -16.87 -8.12
N ARG A 50 -1.84 -16.74 -7.74
CA ARG A 50 -2.31 -15.72 -6.82
C ARG A 50 -1.51 -15.77 -5.52
N ASP A 51 -1.42 -16.95 -4.91
CA ASP A 51 -0.79 -17.11 -3.60
C ASP A 51 0.69 -16.71 -3.66
N LEU A 52 1.40 -17.06 -4.73
CA LEU A 52 2.77 -16.61 -4.96
C LEU A 52 2.90 -15.08 -5.09
N ILE A 53 1.97 -14.43 -5.80
CA ILE A 53 1.97 -12.97 -5.94
C ILE A 53 1.68 -12.28 -4.60
N LEU A 54 0.72 -12.80 -3.82
CA LEU A 54 0.41 -12.26 -2.50
C LEU A 54 1.57 -12.48 -1.51
N LEU A 55 2.21 -13.65 -1.52
CA LEU A 55 3.38 -13.95 -0.69
C LEU A 55 4.56 -13.05 -1.02
N SER A 56 4.94 -12.99 -2.31
CA SER A 56 6.09 -12.18 -2.75
C SER A 56 5.84 -10.69 -2.54
N GLY A 57 4.64 -10.20 -2.87
CA GLY A 57 4.24 -8.81 -2.63
C GLY A 57 4.17 -8.48 -1.14
N GLY A 58 3.61 -9.37 -0.32
CA GLY A 58 3.54 -9.22 1.13
C GLY A 58 4.92 -9.18 1.79
N LEU A 59 5.82 -10.11 1.44
CA LEU A 59 7.21 -10.09 1.89
C LEU A 59 7.92 -8.80 1.48
N TYR A 60 7.73 -8.35 0.23
CA TYR A 60 8.30 -7.10 -0.25
C TYR A 60 7.81 -5.90 0.56
N LEU A 61 6.50 -5.82 0.86
CA LEU A 61 5.93 -4.77 1.69
C LEU A 61 6.49 -4.77 3.11
N ILE A 62 6.62 -5.95 3.72
CA ILE A 62 7.17 -6.10 5.07
C ILE A 62 8.62 -5.62 5.09
N TRP A 63 9.45 -6.12 4.17
CA TRP A 63 10.84 -5.74 4.06
C TRP A 63 11.00 -4.23 3.86
N LYS A 64 10.30 -3.67 2.87
CA LYS A 64 10.35 -2.24 2.54
C LYS A 64 9.88 -1.37 3.71
N ALA A 65 8.74 -1.69 4.33
CA ALA A 65 8.23 -0.93 5.46
C ALA A 65 9.19 -0.99 6.65
N THR A 66 9.76 -2.16 6.94
CA THR A 66 10.74 -2.32 8.03
C THR A 66 11.99 -1.49 7.80
N MET A 67 12.53 -1.51 6.58
CA MET A 67 13.70 -0.70 6.22
C MET A 67 13.41 0.80 6.33
N GLU A 68 12.26 1.27 5.82
CA GLU A 68 11.90 2.68 5.94
C GLU A 68 11.60 3.13 7.38
N ILE A 69 11.04 2.24 8.21
CA ILE A 69 10.85 2.53 9.65
C ILE A 69 12.21 2.63 10.35
N HIS A 70 13.15 1.74 10.03
CA HIS A 70 14.49 1.74 10.59
C HIS A 70 15.27 3.01 10.21
N GLU A 71 15.28 3.39 8.92
CA GLU A 71 15.87 4.65 8.44
C GLU A 71 15.29 5.88 9.15
N GLU A 72 13.98 5.91 9.38
CA GLU A 72 13.34 7.03 10.08
C GLU A 72 13.66 7.05 11.57
N ALA A 73 13.86 5.88 12.19
CA ALA A 73 14.18 5.73 13.61
C ALA A 73 15.63 6.11 13.93
N GLU A 74 16.56 5.87 13.01
CA GLU A 74 17.99 6.20 13.17
C GLU A 74 18.33 7.68 12.94
N GLY A 75 17.32 8.54 12.73
CA GLY A 75 17.52 9.99 12.72
C GLY A 75 18.13 10.55 11.43
N GLY A 76 18.10 9.81 10.32
CA GLY A 76 18.45 10.33 9.00
C GLY A 76 19.90 10.77 8.82
N GLU A 77 20.82 10.32 9.67
CA GLU A 77 22.27 10.54 9.50
C GLU A 77 22.95 9.30 8.92
N GLU A 78 22.74 9.06 7.62
CA GLU A 78 23.79 8.49 6.79
C GLU A 78 24.28 9.61 5.87
N GLY A 79 25.59 9.89 5.92
CA GLY A 79 26.27 10.87 5.10
C GLY A 79 26.09 10.61 3.59
N PRO A 80 26.67 11.45 2.72
CA PRO A 80 26.54 11.34 1.27
C PRO A 80 27.29 10.12 0.71
N GLY A 81 26.87 8.91 1.07
CA GLY A 81 27.07 7.70 0.29
C GLY A 81 26.00 7.66 -0.79
N GLU A 82 26.40 7.38 -2.03
CA GLU A 82 25.54 7.34 -3.22
C GLU A 82 24.21 6.60 -2.96
N ALA A 83 23.18 7.34 -2.54
CA ALA A 83 21.82 6.90 -2.66
C ALA A 83 21.55 6.84 -4.16
N LYS A 84 21.88 5.71 -4.80
CA LYS A 84 21.64 5.46 -6.23
C LYS A 84 20.26 6.00 -6.53
N ALA A 85 20.21 7.08 -7.30
CA ALA A 85 18.97 7.70 -7.70
C ALA A 85 18.19 6.59 -8.39
N ALA A 86 17.19 6.03 -7.70
CA ALA A 86 16.32 5.04 -8.29
C ALA A 86 15.79 5.69 -9.56
N GLY A 87 16.18 5.11 -10.71
CA GLY A 87 15.86 5.71 -11.99
C GLY A 87 14.36 5.97 -12.06
N PHE A 88 13.97 7.06 -12.70
CA PHE A 88 12.56 7.43 -12.90
C PHE A 88 11.69 6.23 -13.27
N PHE A 89 12.21 5.37 -14.16
CA PHE A 89 11.60 4.11 -14.55
C PHE A 89 11.46 3.09 -13.42
N GLY A 90 12.50 2.91 -12.59
CA GLY A 90 12.49 1.98 -11.46
C GLY A 90 11.41 2.33 -10.43
N VAL A 91 11.22 3.61 -10.13
CA VAL A 91 10.15 4.04 -9.21
C VAL A 91 8.76 3.78 -9.80
N ILE A 92 8.58 4.01 -11.09
CA ILE A 92 7.31 3.70 -11.78
C ILE A 92 7.01 2.20 -11.70
N VAL A 93 7.99 1.35 -12.01
CA VAL A 93 7.83 -0.11 -11.93
C VAL A 93 7.50 -0.53 -10.50
N THR A 94 8.17 0.01 -9.49
CA THR A 94 7.83 -0.28 -8.08
C THR A 94 6.40 0.11 -7.76
N ILE A 95 5.94 1.31 -8.14
CA ILE A 95 4.55 1.75 -7.92
C ILE A 95 3.56 0.78 -8.60
N MET A 96 3.85 0.38 -9.85
CA MET A 96 2.99 -0.52 -10.60
C MET A 96 2.93 -1.92 -9.98
N VAL A 97 4.07 -2.47 -9.54
CA VAL A 97 4.12 -3.78 -8.87
C VAL A 97 3.36 -3.74 -7.55
N LEU A 98 3.54 -2.68 -6.76
CA LEU A 98 2.81 -2.48 -5.52
C LEU A 98 1.30 -2.37 -5.74
N ASP A 99 0.87 -1.57 -6.72
CA ASP A 99 -0.55 -1.47 -7.05
C ASP A 99 -1.10 -2.77 -7.59
N MET A 100 -0.34 -3.54 -8.38
CA MET A 100 -0.74 -4.86 -8.87
C MET A 100 -1.10 -5.81 -7.72
N VAL A 101 -0.24 -5.87 -6.71
CA VAL A 101 -0.45 -6.73 -5.54
C VAL A 101 -1.72 -6.32 -4.79
N PHE A 102 -1.93 -5.02 -4.56
CA PHE A 102 -3.16 -4.51 -3.94
C PHE A 102 -4.41 -4.66 -4.81
N ALA A 103 -4.26 -4.54 -6.13
CA ALA A 103 -5.33 -4.73 -7.10
C ALA A 103 -5.82 -6.17 -7.04
N LEU A 104 -4.94 -7.16 -6.97
CA LEU A 104 -5.33 -8.56 -6.89
C LEU A 104 -6.15 -8.88 -5.64
N ASP A 105 -5.69 -8.49 -4.44
CA ASP A 105 -6.44 -8.72 -3.19
C ASP A 105 -7.82 -8.04 -3.20
N SER A 106 -7.87 -6.76 -3.60
CA SER A 106 -9.14 -6.00 -3.67
C SER A 106 -10.11 -6.55 -4.71
N ILE A 107 -9.63 -6.99 -5.88
CA ILE A 107 -10.47 -7.58 -6.94
C ILE A 107 -11.01 -8.93 -6.47
N ILE A 108 -10.18 -9.79 -5.88
CA ILE A 108 -10.62 -11.11 -5.40
C ILE A 108 -11.68 -10.94 -4.30
N THR A 109 -11.47 -10.02 -3.37
CA THR A 109 -12.45 -9.67 -2.34
C THR A 109 -13.76 -9.16 -2.98
N ALA A 110 -13.66 -8.28 -3.99
CA ALA A 110 -14.84 -7.75 -4.68
C ALA A 110 -15.61 -8.83 -5.44
N VAL A 111 -14.92 -9.75 -6.13
CA VAL A 111 -15.53 -10.87 -6.86
C VAL A 111 -16.23 -11.85 -5.92
N ALA A 112 -15.72 -12.01 -4.69
CA ALA A 112 -16.40 -12.78 -3.65
C ALA A 112 -17.70 -12.11 -3.16
N MET A 113 -17.80 -10.78 -3.22
CA MET A 113 -18.95 -10.00 -2.73
C MET A 113 -20.01 -9.74 -3.81
N THR A 114 -19.62 -9.52 -5.06
CA THR A 114 -20.54 -9.15 -6.15
C THR A 114 -20.09 -9.69 -7.50
N ARG A 115 -21.07 -10.07 -8.33
CA ARG A 115 -20.82 -10.52 -9.72
C ARG A 115 -20.97 -9.37 -10.73
N PHE A 116 -21.35 -8.17 -10.30
CA PHE A 116 -21.61 -7.03 -11.18
C PHE A 116 -20.30 -6.33 -11.56
N LEU A 117 -19.69 -6.79 -12.66
CA LEU A 117 -18.45 -6.23 -13.21
C LEU A 117 -18.48 -4.69 -13.37
N PRO A 118 -19.55 -4.05 -13.89
CA PRO A 118 -19.58 -2.60 -14.02
C PRO A 118 -19.42 -1.86 -12.68
N VAL A 119 -19.99 -2.39 -11.60
CA VAL A 119 -19.89 -1.80 -10.25
C VAL A 119 -18.46 -1.90 -9.73
N MET A 120 -17.80 -3.04 -9.94
CA MET A 120 -16.40 -3.23 -9.54
C MET A 120 -15.45 -2.30 -10.30
N ILE A 121 -15.66 -2.12 -11.60
CA ILE A 121 -14.86 -1.19 -12.40
C ILE A 121 -15.10 0.24 -11.92
N LEU A 122 -16.36 0.66 -11.77
CA LEU A 122 -16.70 2.00 -11.33
C LEU A 122 -16.09 2.32 -9.96
N ALA A 123 -16.19 1.41 -8.99
CA ALA A 123 -15.60 1.59 -7.66
C ALA A 123 -14.08 1.78 -7.72
N ASN A 124 -13.38 0.97 -8.53
CA ASN A 124 -11.93 1.10 -8.70
C ASN A 124 -11.51 2.40 -9.40
N VAL A 125 -12.23 2.79 -10.46
CA VAL A 125 -11.98 4.06 -11.16
C VAL A 125 -12.17 5.24 -10.21
N VAL A 126 -13.27 5.27 -9.43
CA VAL A 126 -13.52 6.32 -8.44
C VAL A 126 -12.41 6.36 -7.39
N ALA A 127 -12.00 5.22 -6.84
CA ALA A 127 -10.94 5.15 -5.84
C ALA A 127 -9.61 5.75 -6.36
N ILE A 128 -9.23 5.44 -7.60
CA ILE A 128 -7.99 5.94 -8.20
C ILE A 128 -8.09 7.43 -8.52
N VAL A 129 -9.22 7.91 -9.05
CA VAL A 129 -9.42 9.35 -9.29
C VAL A 129 -9.27 10.13 -7.99
N VAL A 130 -9.87 9.65 -6.90
CA VAL A 130 -9.68 10.23 -5.57
C VAL A 130 -8.20 10.21 -5.17
N MET A 131 -7.51 9.07 -5.29
CA MET A 131 -6.07 9.00 -4.99
C MET A 131 -5.24 9.99 -5.82
N MET A 132 -5.50 10.14 -7.12
CA MET A 132 -4.76 11.07 -7.99
C MET A 132 -4.95 12.53 -7.58
N VAL A 133 -6.18 12.92 -7.22
CA VAL A 133 -6.48 14.28 -6.74
C VAL A 133 -5.82 14.54 -5.39
N PHE A 134 -5.82 13.56 -4.48
CA PHE A 134 -5.32 13.70 -3.13
C PHE A 134 -3.84 13.34 -2.95
N ALA A 135 -3.18 12.72 -3.92
CA ALA A 135 -1.80 12.23 -3.80
C ALA A 135 -0.81 13.33 -3.38
N GLY A 136 -0.88 14.50 -4.02
CA GLY A 136 0.00 15.64 -3.70
C GLY A 136 -0.22 16.18 -2.28
N PRO A 137 -1.45 16.58 -1.92
CA PRO A 137 -1.78 17.02 -0.56
C PRO A 137 -1.45 15.99 0.52
N VAL A 138 -1.78 14.72 0.31
CA VAL A 138 -1.52 13.62 1.25
C VAL A 138 -0.02 13.40 1.42
N SER A 139 0.75 13.38 0.33
CA SER A 139 2.22 13.24 0.38
C SER A 139 2.86 14.34 1.23
N ARG A 140 2.50 15.62 1.00
CA ARG A 140 3.02 16.74 1.79
C ARG A 140 2.57 16.70 3.25
N PHE A 141 1.37 16.18 3.52
CA PHE A 141 0.87 16.06 4.88
C PHE A 141 1.63 14.99 5.68
N ILE A 142 1.91 13.85 5.04
CA ILE A 142 2.72 12.75 5.59
C ILE A 142 4.16 13.22 5.84
N GLU A 143 4.78 13.92 4.89
CA GLU A 143 6.16 14.44 5.04
C GLU A 143 6.30 15.45 6.19
N ARG A 144 5.24 16.21 6.51
CA ARG A 144 5.27 17.21 7.59
C ARG A 144 5.08 16.61 8.99
N HIS A 145 4.57 15.39 9.11
CA HIS A 145 4.22 14.79 10.39
C HIS A 145 4.84 13.38 10.51
N ILE A 146 5.99 13.29 11.19
CA ILE A 146 6.73 12.03 11.39
C ILE A 146 5.85 10.93 11.98
N THR A 147 5.00 11.25 12.97
CA THR A 147 4.10 10.25 13.57
C THR A 147 3.12 9.67 12.55
N ILE A 148 2.60 10.49 11.64
CA ILE A 148 1.68 10.05 10.57
C ILE A 148 2.42 9.24 9.52
N LYS A 149 3.67 9.59 9.21
CA LYS A 149 4.54 8.81 8.32
C LYS A 149 4.81 7.41 8.90
N LEU A 150 5.20 7.31 10.16
CA LEU A 150 5.40 6.03 10.84
C LEU A 150 4.09 5.21 10.91
N LEU A 151 2.95 5.88 11.12
CA LEU A 151 1.63 5.25 11.08
C LEU A 151 1.34 4.62 9.70
N ALA A 152 1.59 5.37 8.62
CA ALA A 152 1.42 4.89 7.26
C ALA A 152 2.34 3.71 6.94
N LEU A 153 3.62 3.76 7.36
CA LEU A 153 4.56 2.64 7.20
C LEU A 153 4.11 1.40 7.97
N SER A 154 3.55 1.60 9.16
CA SER A 154 3.00 0.52 9.98
C SER A 154 1.75 -0.11 9.33
N PHE A 155 0.91 0.68 8.64
CA PHE A 155 -0.18 0.13 7.84
C PHE A 155 0.33 -0.66 6.63
N ILE A 156 1.39 -0.20 5.95
CA ILE A 156 2.03 -0.96 4.87
C ILE A 156 2.55 -2.31 5.40
N LEU A 157 3.21 -2.31 6.56
CA LEU A 157 3.70 -3.51 7.24
C LEU A 157 2.54 -4.46 7.60
N LEU A 158 1.46 -3.92 8.19
CA LEU A 158 0.27 -4.68 8.55
C LEU A 158 -0.37 -5.33 7.32
N ILE A 159 -0.58 -4.57 6.25
CA ILE A 159 -1.16 -5.10 5.02
C ILE A 159 -0.21 -6.15 4.41
N GLY A 160 1.10 -5.92 4.41
CA GLY A 160 2.09 -6.90 3.99
C GLY A 160 1.95 -8.23 4.75
N ALA A 161 1.81 -8.18 6.08
CA ALA A 161 1.57 -9.37 6.91
C ALA A 161 0.25 -10.08 6.56
N VAL A 162 -0.81 -9.33 6.29
CA VAL A 162 -2.11 -9.88 5.87
C VAL A 162 -2.00 -10.59 4.51
N LEU A 163 -1.30 -10.01 3.54
CA LEU A 163 -1.10 -10.63 2.23
C LEU A 163 -0.28 -11.92 2.32
N VAL A 164 0.72 -11.95 3.20
CA VAL A 164 1.48 -13.18 3.48
C VAL A 164 0.56 -14.23 4.10
N ALA A 165 -0.25 -13.84 5.09
CA ALA A 165 -1.21 -14.75 5.72
C ALA A 165 -2.20 -15.32 4.70
N ASP A 166 -2.80 -14.48 3.86
CA ASP A 166 -3.73 -14.91 2.81
C ASP A 166 -3.05 -15.81 1.77
N GLY A 167 -1.80 -15.51 1.39
CA GLY A 167 -1.00 -16.35 0.50
C GLY A 167 -0.64 -17.71 1.11
N LEU A 168 -0.62 -17.83 2.44
CA LEU A 168 -0.51 -19.09 3.18
C LEU A 168 -1.88 -19.69 3.53
N HIS A 169 -2.97 -19.19 2.93
CA HIS A 169 -4.36 -19.57 3.17
C HIS A 169 -4.91 -19.29 4.58
N PHE A 170 -4.19 -18.52 5.38
CA PHE A 170 -4.67 -17.99 6.66
C PHE A 170 -5.46 -16.70 6.41
N HIS A 171 -6.76 -16.85 6.19
CA HIS A 171 -7.63 -15.73 5.85
C HIS A 171 -7.94 -14.89 7.09
N ILE A 172 -7.41 -13.67 7.13
CA ILE A 172 -7.73 -12.70 8.18
C ILE A 172 -8.96 -11.89 7.75
N PRO A 173 -10.05 -11.86 8.54
CA PRO A 173 -11.22 -11.07 8.17
C PRO A 173 -10.89 -9.58 8.06
N ARG A 174 -11.27 -8.97 6.92
CA ARG A 174 -10.86 -7.61 6.54
C ARG A 174 -11.40 -6.55 7.50
N GLY A 175 -12.54 -6.83 8.14
CA GLY A 175 -13.12 -5.97 9.19
C GLY A 175 -12.15 -5.70 10.35
N TYR A 176 -11.34 -6.68 10.76
CA TYR A 176 -10.33 -6.47 11.81
C TYR A 176 -9.23 -5.53 11.37
N ILE A 177 -8.80 -5.63 10.10
CA ILE A 177 -7.77 -4.77 9.53
C ILE A 177 -8.28 -3.34 9.40
N TYR A 178 -9.50 -3.16 8.88
CA TYR A 178 -10.12 -1.84 8.77
C TYR A 178 -10.37 -1.21 10.14
N PHE A 179 -10.77 -2.01 11.13
CA PHE A 179 -10.92 -1.55 12.51
C PHE A 179 -9.56 -1.12 13.09
N ALA A 180 -8.50 -1.90 12.91
CA ALA A 180 -7.15 -1.57 13.38
C ALA A 180 -6.65 -0.25 12.78
N ILE A 181 -6.82 -0.06 11.46
CA ILE A 181 -6.47 1.18 10.76
C ILE A 181 -7.26 2.37 11.32
N LEU A 182 -8.58 2.24 11.45
CA LEU A 182 -9.44 3.31 11.95
C LEU A 182 -9.13 3.67 13.40
N PHE A 183 -8.96 2.66 14.27
CA PHE A 183 -8.61 2.84 15.67
C PHE A 183 -7.25 3.53 15.82
N SER A 184 -6.26 3.10 15.05
CA SER A 184 -4.92 3.69 15.06
C SER A 184 -4.91 5.16 14.60
N LEU A 185 -5.68 5.49 13.55
CA LEU A 185 -5.90 6.87 13.12
C LEU A 185 -6.61 7.71 14.18
N PHE A 186 -7.61 7.14 14.86
CA PHE A 186 -8.33 7.82 15.94
C PHE A 186 -7.40 8.13 17.12
N VAL A 187 -6.59 7.17 17.54
CA VAL A 187 -5.60 7.35 18.60
C VAL A 187 -4.58 8.42 18.21
N GLU A 188 -4.06 8.39 16.98
CA GLU A 188 -3.10 9.40 16.52
C GLU A 188 -3.74 10.79 16.39
N ALA A 189 -5.02 10.89 16.03
CA ALA A 189 -5.74 12.15 16.01
C ALA A 189 -5.86 12.76 17.42
N ILE A 190 -6.18 11.95 18.43
CA ILE A 190 -6.18 12.38 19.84
C ILE A 190 -4.77 12.80 20.27
N ASN A 191 -3.77 11.98 19.98
CA ASN A 191 -2.37 12.24 20.36
C ASN A 191 -1.87 13.56 19.75
N SER A 192 -2.12 13.77 18.47
CA SER A 192 -1.80 15.01 17.76
C SER A 192 -2.55 16.22 18.33
N TRP A 193 -3.81 16.07 18.75
CA TRP A 193 -4.57 17.14 19.40
C TRP A 193 -4.01 17.51 20.78
N VAL A 194 -3.67 16.52 21.60
CA VAL A 194 -3.08 16.72 22.93
C VAL A 194 -1.70 17.40 22.83
N ARG A 195 -0.86 16.97 21.89
CA ARG A 195 0.48 17.55 21.64
C ARG A 195 0.39 19.04 21.30
N ARG A 196 -0.49 19.41 20.37
CA ARG A 196 -0.75 20.82 20.00
C ARG A 196 -1.21 21.67 21.18
N LYS A 197 -2.03 21.12 22.08
CA LYS A 197 -2.52 21.83 23.29
C LYS A 197 -1.40 22.06 24.32
N ARG A 198 -0.50 21.08 24.49
CA ARG A 198 0.67 21.22 25.38
C ARG A 198 1.67 22.25 24.86
N GLU A 199 1.98 22.24 23.57
CA GLU A 199 2.88 23.23 22.94
C GLU A 199 2.36 24.68 23.08
N ARG A 200 1.02 24.88 23.02
CA ARG A 200 0.41 26.19 23.26
C ARG A 200 0.52 26.65 24.72
N LYS A 201 0.41 25.73 25.69
CA LYS A 201 0.57 26.05 27.12
C LYS A 201 2.00 26.43 27.50
N VAL A 202 3.01 25.85 26.85
CA VAL A 202 4.43 26.17 27.10
C VAL A 202 4.83 27.53 26.48
N ARG A 203 4.08 28.03 25.49
CA ARG A 203 4.32 29.32 24.83
C ARG A 203 3.57 30.52 25.44
N GLN A 204 2.72 30.30 26.44
CA GLN A 204 2.12 31.40 27.20
C GLN A 204 2.94 31.59 28.48
N PRO A 205 3.67 32.72 28.63
CA PRO A 205 4.37 33.04 29.88
C PRO A 205 3.41 33.33 31.03
#